data_AF-A0A246DQD0-F1
#
_entry.id   AF-A0A246DQD0-F1
#
_cell.length_a   1.000
_cell.length_b   1.000
_cell.length_c   1.000
_cell.angle_alpha   90.00
_cell.angle_beta   90.00
_cell.angle_gamma   90.00
#
_symmetry.space_group_name_H-M   'P 1'
#
loop_
_entity.id
_entity.type
_entity.pdbx_description
1 polymer ?
#
loop_
_entity_poly.entity_id
_entity_poly.type
_entity_poly.pdbx_seq_one_letter_code
_entity_poly.pdbx_strand_id
1 'polypeptide(L)' 'MKTLCSALTLCIAIALGAPSASYVSLPGYAFKTNPDCQRHVPKTKFDRRCDQPRLGFKDFTPPLVTVLGI' A
#
# COMPACT_ATOMS: atom_id res chain seq x y z
N MET A 1 0.10 14.66 -33.82
CA MET A 1 1.19 15.07 -32.91
C MET A 1 0.69 15.88 -31.70
N LYS A 2 -0.20 16.86 -31.86
CA LYS A 2 -0.69 17.74 -30.76
C LYS A 2 -1.47 17.02 -29.64
N THR A 3 -2.27 16.00 -30.00
CA THR A 3 -3.08 15.20 -29.05
C THR A 3 -2.24 14.30 -28.14
N LEU A 4 -1.13 13.77 -28.66
CA LEU A 4 -0.17 12.96 -27.89
C LEU A 4 0.51 13.78 -26.80
N CYS A 5 0.90 15.02 -27.09
CA CYS A 5 1.49 15.91 -26.09
C CYS A 5 0.50 16.27 -24.96
N SER A 6 -0.78 16.49 -25.30
CA SER A 6 -1.81 16.83 -24.31
C SER A 6 -2.19 15.66 -23.40
N ALA A 7 -2.15 14.42 -23.91
CA ALA A 7 -2.36 13.24 -23.07
C ALA A 7 -1.18 13.02 -22.12
N LEU A 8 0.05 13.25 -22.59
CA LEU A 8 1.26 13.09 -21.79
C LEU A 8 1.29 14.05 -20.59
N THR A 9 0.92 15.32 -20.81
CA THR A 9 0.89 16.33 -19.73
C THR A 9 -0.17 16.02 -18.68
N LEU A 10 -1.34 15.50 -19.07
CA LEU A 10 -2.38 15.08 -18.14
C LEU A 10 -1.91 13.91 -17.26
N CYS A 11 -1.24 12.92 -17.85
CA CYS A 11 -0.70 11.78 -17.09
C CYS A 11 0.35 12.20 -16.05
N ILE A 12 1.23 13.15 -16.40
CA ILE A 12 2.25 13.67 -15.48
C ILE A 12 1.60 14.43 -14.32
N ALA A 13 0.57 15.23 -14.60
CA ALA A 13 -0.16 15.98 -13.57
C ALA A 13 -0.85 15.04 -12.56
N ILE A 14 -1.45 13.94 -13.03
CA ILE A 14 -2.10 12.94 -12.16
C ILE A 14 -1.05 12.21 -11.30
N ALA A 15 0.11 11.86 -11.87
CA ALA A 15 1.17 11.17 -11.12
C ALA A 15 1.80 12.05 -10.02
N LEU A 16 1.95 13.36 -10.25
CA LEU A 16 2.51 14.29 -9.26
C LEU A 16 1.48 14.76 -8.21
N GLY A 17 0.20 14.81 -8.57
CA GLY A 17 -0.87 15.24 -7.67
C GLY A 17 -1.44 14.13 -6.79
N ALA A 18 -1.12 12.86 -7.06
CA ALA A 18 -1.58 11.75 -6.24
C ALA A 18 -0.89 11.80 -4.86
N PRO A 19 -1.65 11.84 -3.74
CA PRO A 19 -1.06 11.79 -2.41
C PRO A 19 -0.31 10.47 -2.24
N SER A 20 1.02 10.54 -2.11
CA SER A 20 1.82 9.39 -1.74
C SER A 20 1.50 9.05 -0.28
N ALA A 21 0.83 7.92 -0.05
CA ALA A 21 0.55 7.48 1.31
C ALA A 21 1.89 7.16 2.01
N SER A 22 2.32 8.06 2.90
CA SER A 22 3.46 7.81 3.76
C SER A 22 3.01 6.83 4.84
N TYR A 23 3.78 5.75 5.07
CA TYR A 23 3.44 4.73 6.06
C TYR A 23 4.55 4.64 7.09
N VAL A 24 4.22 4.89 8.34
CA VAL A 24 5.15 4.77 9.47
C VAL A 24 5.02 3.41 10.14
N SER A 25 6.12 2.89 10.66
CA SER A 25 6.10 1.69 11.48
C SER A 25 6.14 2.08 12.94
N LEU A 26 5.12 1.66 13.69
CA LEU A 26 5.09 1.89 15.13
C LEU A 26 5.80 0.71 15.84
N PRO A 27 6.69 0.97 16.82
CA PRO A 27 7.32 -0.10 17.60
C PRO A 27 6.28 -0.98 18.28
N GLY A 28 6.42 -2.31 18.16
CA GLY A 28 5.49 -3.28 18.74
C GLY A 28 4.26 -3.60 17.90
N TYR A 29 4.14 -3.05 16.69
CA TYR A 29 2.99 -3.28 15.80
C TYR A 29 3.34 -4.10 14.56
N ALA A 30 2.44 -5.00 14.16
CA ALA A 30 2.59 -5.86 12.98
C ALA A 30 2.28 -5.14 11.65
N PHE A 31 1.78 -3.91 11.70
CA PHE A 31 1.31 -3.15 10.54
C PHE A 31 1.99 -1.79 10.44
N LYS A 32 2.04 -1.23 9.24
CA LYS A 32 2.42 0.16 9.01
C LYS A 32 1.17 1.03 9.02
N THR A 33 1.26 2.27 9.48
CA THR A 33 0.13 3.19 9.61
C THR A 33 0.36 4.44 8.77
N ASN A 34 -0.66 4.89 8.04
CA ASN A 34 -0.66 6.22 7.44
C ASN A 34 -0.91 7.27 8.54
N PRO A 35 0.06 8.17 8.82
CA PRO A 35 -0.06 9.14 9.91
C PRO A 35 -1.18 10.17 9.68
N ASP A 36 -1.54 10.42 8.42
CA ASP A 36 -2.54 11.42 8.02
C ASP A 36 -3.95 10.82 7.88
N CYS A 37 -4.11 9.51 8.12
CA CYS A 37 -5.39 8.84 8.01
C CYS A 37 -6.23 8.98 9.28
N GLN A 38 -7.51 9.33 9.10
CA GLN A 38 -8.51 9.39 10.16
C GLN A 38 -8.90 7.98 10.62
N ARG A 39 -8.40 7.59 11.80
CA ARG A 39 -8.63 6.26 12.39
C ARG A 39 -10.03 6.16 12.99
N HIS A 40 -10.66 5.01 12.79
CA HIS A 40 -11.95 4.67 13.41
C HIS A 40 -11.79 3.71 14.60
N VAL A 41 -10.59 3.15 14.77
CA VAL A 41 -10.23 2.29 15.89
C VAL A 41 -8.98 2.80 16.60
N PRO A 42 -8.77 2.43 17.89
CA PRO A 42 -7.57 2.80 18.63
C PRO A 42 -6.28 2.42 17.89
N LYS A 43 -5.19 3.14 18.15
CA LYS A 43 -3.85 2.85 17.57
C LYS A 43 -3.34 1.44 17.90
N THR A 44 -3.87 0.83 18.97
CA THR A 44 -3.54 -0.52 19.38
C THR A 44 -4.16 -1.61 18.48
N LYS A 45 -5.14 -1.26 17.65
CA LYS A 45 -5.88 -2.18 16.76
C LYS A 45 -5.61 -1.85 15.30
N PHE A 46 -5.61 -2.89 14.47
CA PHE A 46 -5.50 -2.74 13.02
C PHE A 46 -6.75 -2.06 12.44
N ASP A 47 -6.56 -0.91 11.79
CA ASP A 47 -7.56 -0.19 11.02
C ASP A 47 -7.35 -0.47 9.53
N ARG A 48 -8.26 -1.21 8.88
CA ARG A 48 -8.14 -1.53 7.45
C ARG A 48 -8.08 -0.29 6.54
N ARG A 49 -8.53 0.87 7.00
CA ARG A 49 -8.50 2.13 6.23
C ARG A 49 -7.17 2.86 6.34
N CYS A 50 -6.49 2.72 7.48
CA CYS A 50 -5.30 3.50 7.81
C CYS A 50 -4.02 2.67 7.91
N ASP A 51 -4.16 1.37 8.12
CA ASP A 51 -3.05 0.46 8.36
C ASP A 51 -2.84 -0.47 7.16
N GLN A 52 -1.59 -0.56 6.73
CA GLN A 52 -1.15 -1.51 5.73
C GLN A 52 -0.44 -2.68 6.42
N PRO A 53 -0.85 -3.92 6.17
CA PRO A 53 -0.09 -5.07 6.65
C PRO A 53 1.30 -5.05 5.99
N ARG A 54 2.36 -5.16 6.80
CA ARG A 54 3.72 -5.48 6.35
C ARG A 54 3.75 -6.80 5.57
N LEU A 55 4.14 -6.81 4.30
CA LEU A 55 4.41 -8.04 3.55
C LEU A 55 5.32 -9.00 4.37
N GLY A 56 4.95 -10.28 4.47
CA GLY A 56 5.60 -11.30 5.32
C GLY A 56 4.85 -11.68 6.61
N PHE A 57 3.52 -11.52 6.64
CA PHE A 57 2.64 -11.78 7.79
C PHE A 57 2.56 -13.25 8.24
N LYS A 58 2.36 -13.45 9.55
CA LYS A 58 2.04 -14.75 10.16
C LYS A 58 0.76 -15.32 9.55
N ASP A 59 0.78 -16.63 9.25
CA ASP A 59 -0.24 -17.44 8.57
C ASP A 59 -0.34 -17.26 7.04
N PHE A 60 0.61 -16.60 6.41
CA PHE A 60 0.79 -16.71 4.96
C PHE A 60 1.27 -18.12 4.61
N THR A 61 0.38 -18.92 4.00
CA THR A 61 0.77 -20.18 3.35
C THR A 61 0.86 -19.91 1.85
N PRO A 62 2.05 -19.93 1.25
CA PRO A 62 2.16 -19.85 -0.21
C PRO A 62 1.40 -21.05 -0.81
N PRO A 63 0.69 -20.89 -1.95
CA PRO A 63 0.13 -22.04 -2.63
C PRO A 63 1.26 -23.05 -2.88
N LEU A 64 1.02 -24.34 -2.60
CA LEU A 64 1.95 -25.41 -2.92
C LEU A 64 2.16 -25.37 -4.44
N VAL A 65 3.26 -24.74 -4.87
CA VAL A 65 3.75 -24.91 -6.22
C VAL A 65 4.28 -26.33 -6.24
N THR A 66 3.46 -27.26 -6.73
CA THR A 66 3.94 -28.58 -7.11
C THR A 66 4.92 -28.38 -8.27
N VAL A 67 6.16 -28.00 -7.97
CA VAL A 67 7.28 -28.18 -8.88
C VAL A 67 7.57 -29.68 -8.89
N LEU A 68 6.72 -30.43 -9.59
CA LEU A 68 7.13 -31.68 -10.18
C LEU A 68 7.78 -31.31 -11.51
N GLY A 69 9.05 -30.90 -11.41
CA GLY A 69 9.98 -31.05 -12.49
C GLY A 69 10.42 -32.51 -12.53
N ILE A 70 9.79 -33.28 -13.42
CA ILE A 70 10.37 -34.35 -14.23
C ILE A 70 9.44 -34.58 -15.42
#